data_AF-A0A7J6NJ96-F1
#
_entry.id   AF-A0A7J6NJ96-F1
#
_cell.length_a   1.000
_cell.length_b   1.000
_cell.length_c   1.000
_cell.angle_alpha   90.00
_cell.angle_beta   90.00
_cell.angle_gamma   90.00
#
_symmetry.space_group_name_H-M   'P 1'
#
loop_
_entity.id
_entity.type
_entity.pdbx_description
1 polymer ?
#
loop_
_entity_poly.entity_id
_entity_poly.type
_entity_poly.pdbx_seq_one_letter_code
_entity_poly.pdbx_strand_id
1 'polypeptide(L)'
;MRLSEGPYKGDNIAVIRTNAMKFLANYFPKGSCDKMFFCFPDPHFKKHNWRRRIINDPLMSLYAYVLKPGGLLYTVTDVEDLHIWMRDCGERQHELFERVTDAELAGDPCIKCIENDTEEGKKVKRAGKPCYTAVFRRRCDPPSLIDQAASYHRFLEEAAARQAAAAVAAGALGL
;
A
#
# COMPACT_ATOMS: atom_id res chain seq x y z
N MET A 1 -10.22 9.64 15.16
CA MET A 1 -10.05 10.68 16.19
C MET A 1 -9.34 11.86 15.53
N ARG A 2 -9.91 13.07 15.58
CA ARG A 2 -9.19 14.30 15.23
C ARG A 2 -8.31 14.68 16.43
N LEU A 3 -7.08 15.12 16.17
CA LEU A 3 -6.20 15.60 17.23
C LEU A 3 -6.65 17.02 17.62
N SER A 4 -7.73 17.12 18.41
CA SER A 4 -8.25 18.41 18.87
C SER A 4 -7.43 19.00 20.03
N GLU A 5 -6.69 18.16 20.77
CA GLU A 5 -5.82 18.58 21.86
C GLU A 5 -4.45 17.89 21.76
N GLY A 6 -3.38 18.65 22.03
CA GLY A 6 -1.99 18.23 21.89
C GLY A 6 -1.13 19.26 21.14
N PRO A 7 0.20 19.08 21.07
CA PRO A 7 1.12 20.01 20.39
C PRO A 7 0.94 20.02 18.86
N TYR A 8 0.24 19.03 18.29
CA TYR A 8 -0.04 18.89 16.87
C TYR A 8 -1.46 19.39 16.57
N LYS A 9 -1.65 20.73 16.60
CA LYS A 9 -2.93 21.36 16.26
C LYS A 9 -3.13 21.39 14.75
N GLY A 10 -4.19 20.75 14.26
CA GLY A 10 -4.60 20.83 12.85
C GLY A 10 -5.72 19.86 12.48
N ASP A 11 -6.54 20.25 11.51
CA ASP A 11 -7.62 19.41 10.96
C ASP A 11 -7.14 18.45 9.86
N ASN A 12 -5.83 18.42 9.60
CA ASN A 12 -5.19 17.64 8.54
C ASN A 12 -4.61 16.29 9.00
N ILE A 13 -4.81 15.92 10.26
CA ILE A 13 -4.35 14.65 10.82
C ILE A 13 -5.53 13.91 11.45
N ALA A 14 -5.67 12.64 11.08
CA ALA A 14 -6.66 11.75 11.64
C ALA A 14 -6.05 10.38 11.94
N VAL A 15 -6.55 9.74 12.99
CA VAL A 15 -6.17 8.37 13.37
C VAL A 15 -7.38 7.45 13.31
N ILE A 16 -7.16 6.28 12.72
CA ILE A 16 -8.14 5.19 12.60
C ILE A 16 -7.54 3.93 13.23
N ARG A 17 -8.25 3.34 14.19
CA ARG A 17 -7.91 2.02 14.74
C ARG A 17 -8.47 0.94 13.82
N THR A 18 -7.62 0.31 13.02
CA THR A 18 -8.03 -0.70 12.04
C THR A 18 -6.93 -1.73 11.77
N ASN A 19 -7.30 -2.86 11.17
CA ASN A 19 -6.35 -3.76 10.53
C ASN A 19 -6.09 -3.28 9.10
N ALA A 20 -4.94 -2.62 8.89
CA ALA A 20 -4.55 -2.11 7.58
C ALA A 20 -4.39 -3.21 6.51
N MET A 21 -4.01 -4.44 6.88
CA MET A 21 -3.85 -5.54 5.92
C MET A 21 -5.20 -6.01 5.33
N LYS A 22 -6.31 -5.75 6.03
CA LYS A 22 -7.64 -6.26 5.61
C LYS A 22 -8.54 -5.18 5.04
N PHE A 23 -8.50 -3.99 5.62
CA PHE A 23 -9.55 -3.00 5.41
C PHE A 23 -9.07 -1.73 4.69
N LEU A 24 -7.81 -1.68 4.23
CA LEU A 24 -7.26 -0.45 3.65
C LEU A 24 -8.11 0.09 2.48
N ALA A 25 -8.50 -0.77 1.53
CA ALA A 25 -9.32 -0.37 0.38
C ALA A 25 -10.76 0.03 0.77
N ASN A 26 -11.23 -0.30 1.98
CA ASN A 26 -12.54 0.13 2.46
C ASN A 26 -12.54 1.61 2.88
N TYR A 27 -11.37 2.16 3.23
CA TYR A 27 -11.23 3.55 3.67
C TYR A 27 -10.80 4.48 2.53
N PHE A 28 -10.02 3.98 1.58
CA PHE A 28 -9.40 4.80 0.55
C PHE A 28 -9.90 4.42 -0.84
N PRO A 29 -10.46 5.38 -1.60
CA PRO A 29 -10.73 5.20 -3.03
C PRO A 29 -9.45 4.89 -3.81
N LYS A 30 -9.61 4.29 -5.00
CA LYS A 30 -8.50 4.04 -5.94
C LYS A 30 -7.72 5.33 -6.18
N GLY A 31 -6.40 5.29 -6.05
CA GLY A 31 -5.51 6.40 -6.40
C GLY A 31 -5.71 7.68 -5.56
N SER A 32 -6.20 7.56 -4.32
CA SER A 32 -6.47 8.71 -3.46
C SER A 32 -5.28 9.11 -2.58
N CYS A 33 -4.25 8.26 -2.46
CA CYS A 33 -3.07 8.54 -1.64
C CYS A 33 -1.87 8.99 -2.47
N ASP A 34 -1.18 10.03 -1.97
CA ASP A 34 0.10 10.51 -2.53
C ASP A 34 1.30 9.74 -1.98
N LYS A 35 1.26 9.43 -0.69
CA LYS A 35 2.38 8.80 0.04
C LYS A 35 1.86 7.79 1.04
N MET A 36 2.59 6.68 1.19
CA MET A 36 2.38 5.67 2.23
C MET A 36 3.68 5.43 2.98
N PHE A 37 3.60 5.25 4.30
CA PHE A 37 4.77 5.11 5.17
C PHE A 37 4.64 3.83 6.01
N PHE A 38 5.64 2.96 5.90
CA PHE A 38 5.80 1.76 6.72
C PHE A 38 7.08 1.90 7.53
N CYS A 39 6.95 2.53 8.70
CA CYS A 39 8.07 2.84 9.59
C CYS A 39 8.23 1.74 10.64
N PHE A 40 9.34 1.00 10.57
CA PHE A 40 9.73 -0.06 11.49
C PHE A 40 8.65 -1.15 11.70
N PRO A 41 8.12 -1.75 10.60
CA PRO A 41 7.13 -2.81 10.73
C PRO A 41 7.73 -4.06 11.38
N ASP A 42 6.88 -4.87 12.04
CA ASP A 42 7.32 -6.11 12.69
C ASP A 42 7.95 -7.07 11.65
N PRO A 43 9.20 -7.51 11.86
CA PRO A 43 9.93 -8.37 10.93
C PRO A 43 9.37 -9.80 10.88
N HIS A 44 8.62 -10.23 11.90
CA HIS A 44 8.09 -11.57 12.06
C HIS A 44 9.13 -12.66 11.73
N PHE A 45 10.23 -12.70 12.49
CA PHE A 45 11.43 -13.51 12.18
C PHE A 45 11.14 -14.99 11.86
N LYS A 46 10.15 -15.61 12.50
CA LYS A 46 9.81 -17.02 12.28
C LYS A 46 9.12 -17.22 10.93
N LYS A 47 9.61 -18.16 10.11
CA LYS A 47 9.11 -18.44 8.75
C LYS A 47 7.59 -18.62 8.64
N HIS A 48 6.98 -19.36 9.57
CA HIS A 48 5.52 -19.57 9.59
C HIS A 48 4.72 -18.27 9.81
N ASN A 49 5.38 -17.19 10.27
CA ASN A 49 4.80 -15.88 10.49
C ASN A 49 5.06 -14.89 9.35
N TRP A 50 5.86 -15.22 8.32
CA TRP A 50 6.16 -14.28 7.23
C TRP A 50 4.91 -13.77 6.50
N ARG A 51 3.83 -14.57 6.45
CA ARG A 51 2.51 -14.14 5.94
C ARG A 51 1.88 -12.95 6.68
N ARG A 52 2.39 -12.61 7.88
CA ARG A 52 1.93 -11.48 8.68
C ARG A 52 2.72 -10.20 8.40
N ARG A 53 3.82 -10.27 7.62
CA ARG A 53 4.60 -9.08 7.25
C ARG A 53 3.69 -8.14 6.47
N ILE A 54 3.70 -6.86 6.85
CA ILE A 54 2.87 -5.83 6.22
C ILE A 54 3.28 -5.59 4.76
N ILE A 55 4.54 -5.84 4.41
CA ILE A 55 5.02 -5.84 3.03
C ILE A 55 5.09 -7.28 2.53
N ASN A 56 4.26 -7.59 1.55
CA ASN A 56 4.22 -8.85 0.81
C ASN A 56 3.49 -8.63 -0.52
N ASP A 57 3.61 -9.57 -1.47
CA ASP A 57 3.12 -9.37 -2.83
C ASP A 57 1.61 -9.04 -2.92
N PRO A 58 0.69 -9.76 -2.24
CA PRO A 58 -0.72 -9.40 -2.25
C PRO A 58 -1.01 -7.98 -1.73
N LEU A 59 -0.30 -7.56 -0.69
CA LEU A 59 -0.47 -6.23 -0.12
C LEU A 59 0.15 -5.14 -1.00
N MET A 60 1.22 -5.43 -1.74
CA MET A 60 1.75 -4.50 -2.74
C MET A 60 0.68 -4.14 -3.79
N SER A 61 -0.11 -5.11 -4.26
CA SER A 61 -1.23 -4.83 -5.18
C SER A 61 -2.30 -3.94 -4.54
N LEU A 62 -2.60 -4.17 -3.26
CA LEU A 62 -3.52 -3.32 -2.50
C LEU A 62 -2.98 -1.88 -2.36
N TYR A 63 -1.67 -1.73 -2.13
CA TYR A 63 -1.03 -0.43 -2.04
C TYR A 63 -1.00 0.30 -3.39
N ALA A 64 -0.77 -0.42 -4.49
CA ALA A 64 -0.84 0.13 -5.84
C ALA A 64 -2.26 0.59 -6.23
N TYR A 65 -3.29 -0.09 -5.73
CA TYR A 65 -4.69 0.34 -5.90
C TYR A 65 -4.95 1.68 -5.19
N VAL A 66 -4.49 1.83 -3.94
CA VAL A 66 -4.73 3.01 -3.12
C VAL A 66 -3.85 4.20 -3.53
N LEU A 67 -2.59 3.96 -3.91
CA LEU A 67 -1.65 4.99 -4.37
C LEU A 67 -1.98 5.45 -5.79
N LYS A 68 -1.91 6.76 -6.00
CA LYS A 68 -2.00 7.34 -7.35
C LYS A 68 -0.74 7.03 -8.18
N PRO A 69 -0.82 7.02 -9.53
CA PRO A 69 0.38 7.09 -10.37
C PRO A 69 1.34 8.20 -9.93
N GLY A 70 2.62 7.88 -9.76
CA GLY A 70 3.65 8.76 -9.23
C GLY A 70 3.70 8.89 -7.70
N GLY A 71 2.73 8.31 -6.98
CA GLY A 71 2.73 8.26 -5.51
C GLY A 71 3.90 7.41 -4.97
N LEU A 72 4.29 7.67 -3.71
CA LEU A 72 5.48 7.07 -3.09
C LEU A 72 5.14 6.17 -1.91
N LEU A 73 5.75 5.00 -1.86
CA LEU A 73 5.68 4.05 -0.75
C LEU A 73 7.04 3.99 -0.06
N TYR A 74 7.11 4.43 1.18
CA TYR A 74 8.32 4.43 1.99
C TYR A 74 8.32 3.21 2.91
N THR A 75 9.40 2.44 2.90
CA THR A 75 9.66 1.38 3.88
C THR A 75 10.97 1.70 4.61
N VAL A 76 10.93 1.64 5.94
CA VAL A 76 12.07 1.94 6.80
C VAL A 76 12.15 0.88 7.91
N THR A 77 13.33 0.31 8.16
CA THR A 77 13.54 -0.71 9.21
C THR A 77 14.99 -0.72 9.69
N ASP A 78 15.23 -1.19 10.91
CA ASP A 78 16.58 -1.49 11.44
C ASP A 78 16.99 -2.97 11.25
N VAL A 79 16.19 -3.76 10.53
CA VAL A 79 16.41 -5.19 10.27
C VAL A 79 16.74 -5.42 8.79
N GLU A 80 17.99 -5.79 8.51
CA GLU A 80 18.49 -6.00 7.14
C GLU A 80 17.71 -7.05 6.36
N ASP A 81 17.43 -8.22 6.96
CA ASP A 81 16.64 -9.28 6.31
C ASP A 81 15.24 -8.82 5.92
N LEU A 82 14.63 -7.97 6.75
CA LEU A 82 13.32 -7.40 6.43
C LEU A 82 13.46 -6.37 5.31
N HIS A 83 14.51 -5.54 5.31
CA HIS A 83 14.78 -4.61 4.22
C HIS A 83 14.95 -5.32 2.88
N ILE A 84 15.73 -6.40 2.83
CA ILE A 84 15.92 -7.22 1.61
C ILE A 84 14.57 -7.77 1.13
N TRP A 85 13.76 -8.32 2.05
CA TRP A 85 12.42 -8.79 1.73
C TRP A 85 11.53 -7.68 1.14
N MET A 86 11.48 -6.52 1.79
CA MET A 86 10.65 -5.40 1.33
C MET A 86 11.09 -4.89 -0.04
N ARG A 87 12.41 -4.86 -0.29
CA ARG A 87 12.99 -4.55 -1.59
C ARG A 87 12.60 -5.54 -2.67
N ASP A 88 12.69 -6.84 -2.38
CA ASP A 88 12.31 -7.87 -3.36
C ASP A 88 10.83 -7.78 -3.74
N CYS A 89 9.94 -7.56 -2.77
CA CYS A 89 8.51 -7.36 -3.03
C CYS A 89 8.23 -6.18 -3.98
N GLY A 90 8.97 -5.06 -3.81
CA GLY A 90 8.74 -3.85 -4.61
C GLY A 90 9.52 -3.77 -5.92
N GLU A 91 10.73 -4.32 -6.01
CA GLU A 91 11.59 -4.26 -7.20
C GLU A 91 11.36 -5.42 -8.16
N ARG A 92 11.21 -6.65 -7.63
CA ARG A 92 11.23 -7.87 -8.45
C ARG A 92 9.85 -8.46 -8.67
N GLN A 93 8.98 -8.35 -7.67
CA GLN A 93 7.73 -9.11 -7.62
C GLN A 93 6.50 -8.29 -8.05
N HIS A 94 6.64 -6.98 -8.28
CA HIS A 94 5.48 -6.13 -8.55
C HIS A 94 5.68 -5.14 -9.70
N GLU A 95 4.92 -5.34 -10.78
CA GLU A 95 5.03 -4.56 -12.02
C GLU A 95 4.61 -3.09 -11.88
N LEU A 96 3.76 -2.76 -10.90
CA LEU A 96 3.27 -1.38 -10.69
C LEU A 96 4.15 -0.53 -9.79
N PHE A 97 5.33 -1.02 -9.39
CA PHE A 97 6.28 -0.26 -8.59
C PHE A 97 7.64 -0.19 -9.26
N GLU A 98 8.38 0.85 -8.91
CA GLU A 98 9.79 0.99 -9.23
C GLU A 98 10.52 1.57 -8.04
N ARG A 99 11.75 1.11 -7.79
CA ARG A 99 12.55 1.72 -6.75
C ARG A 99 12.98 3.12 -7.18
N VAL A 100 12.79 4.07 -6.26
CA VAL A 100 13.37 5.41 -6.35
C VAL A 100 14.85 5.32 -5.99
N THR A 101 15.70 5.95 -6.81
CA THR A 101 17.14 5.91 -6.59
C THR A 101 17.54 6.73 -5.36
N ASP A 102 18.64 6.34 -4.71
CA ASP A 102 19.14 7.05 -3.53
C ASP A 102 19.54 8.50 -3.88
N ALA A 103 19.90 8.77 -5.14
CA ALA A 103 20.18 10.11 -5.65
C ALA A 103 18.91 10.99 -5.73
N GLU A 104 17.78 10.43 -6.18
CA GLU A 104 16.50 11.16 -6.18
C GLU A 104 15.95 11.39 -4.77
N LEU A 105 16.25 10.48 -3.85
CA LEU A 105 15.87 10.59 -2.44
C LEU A 105 16.81 11.51 -1.65
N ALA A 106 17.90 11.99 -2.26
CA ALA A 106 18.86 12.84 -1.59
C ALA A 106 18.19 14.11 -1.09
N GLY A 107 18.09 14.24 0.24
CA GLY A 107 17.47 15.40 0.87
C GLY A 107 15.95 15.32 1.05
N ASP A 108 15.31 14.20 0.73
CA ASP A 108 13.87 14.00 0.99
C ASP A 108 13.55 14.29 2.48
N PRO A 109 12.69 15.29 2.78
CA PRO A 109 12.37 15.65 4.15
C PRO A 109 11.65 14.53 4.90
N CYS A 110 10.89 13.66 4.21
CA CYS A 110 10.19 12.55 4.84
C CYS A 110 11.17 11.53 5.43
N ILE A 111 12.25 11.20 4.71
CA ILE A 111 13.28 10.27 5.22
C ILE A 111 13.93 10.85 6.47
N LYS A 112 14.31 12.13 6.42
CA LYS A 112 14.90 12.83 7.57
C LYS A 112 13.97 12.80 8.79
N CYS A 113 12.68 13.05 8.58
CA CYS A 113 11.68 13.00 9.67
C CYS A 113 11.50 11.59 10.23
N ILE A 114 11.48 10.55 9.39
CA ILE A 114 11.34 9.18 9.87
C ILE A 114 12.51 8.79 10.77
N GLU A 115 13.73 9.11 10.34
CA GLU A 115 14.96 8.76 11.08
C GLU A 115 15.15 9.57 12.36
N ASN A 116 14.72 10.84 12.40
CA ASN A 116 15.05 11.75 13.50
C ASN A 116 13.87 12.10 14.42
N ASP A 117 12.63 12.06 13.92
CA ASP A 117 11.47 12.58 14.66
C ASP A 117 10.57 11.48 15.21
N THR A 118 10.58 10.29 14.60
CA THR A 118 9.84 9.13 15.13
C THR A 118 10.54 8.53 16.35
N GLU A 119 9.76 8.01 17.30
CA GLU A 119 10.31 7.40 18.51
C GLU A 119 11.22 6.20 18.21
N GLU A 120 10.84 5.38 17.24
CA GLU A 120 11.66 4.22 16.84
C GLU A 120 12.92 4.65 16.08
N GLY A 121 12.85 5.66 15.20
CA GLY A 121 14.03 6.23 14.53
C GLY A 121 15.04 6.81 15.53
N LYS A 122 14.58 7.62 16.49
CA LYS A 122 15.42 8.13 17.58
C LYS A 122 16.08 7.01 18.37
N LYS A 123 15.34 5.93 18.66
CA LYS A 123 15.85 4.77 19.39
C LYS A 123 16.93 4.02 18.60
N VAL A 124 16.72 3.76 17.32
CA VAL A 124 17.70 3.13 16.41
C VAL A 124 18.99 3.97 16.35
N LYS A 125 18.85 5.29 16.20
CA LYS A 125 19.99 6.23 16.19
C LYS A 125 20.75 6.25 17.52
N ARG A 126 20.05 6.30 18.66
CA ARG A 126 20.69 6.19 19.99
C ARG A 126 21.43 4.88 20.19
N ALA A 127 20.93 3.80 19.61
CA ALA A 127 21.55 2.48 19.65
C ALA A 127 22.72 2.32 18.66
N GLY A 128 23.01 3.32 17.82
CA GLY A 128 24.04 3.24 16.78
C GLY A 128 23.77 2.17 15.72
N LYS A 129 22.52 1.76 15.55
CA LYS A 129 22.12 0.75 14.57
C LYS A 129 21.88 1.38 13.19
N PRO A 130 22.11 0.63 12.10
CA PRO A 130 21.76 1.08 10.77
C PRO A 130 20.25 1.24 10.62
N CYS A 131 19.85 2.18 9.76
CA CYS A 131 18.47 2.34 9.32
C CYS A 131 18.44 2.10 7.81
N TYR A 132 17.66 1.11 7.39
CA TYR A 132 17.54 0.71 6.00
C TYR A 132 16.25 1.26 5.41
N THR A 133 16.38 2.05 4.35
CA THR A 133 15.26 2.71 3.67
C THR A 133 15.14 2.20 2.24
N ALA A 134 13.91 1.91 1.80
CA ALA A 134 13.58 1.69 0.40
C ALA A 134 12.28 2.41 0.07
N VAL A 135 12.30 3.21 -1.00
CA VAL A 135 11.15 3.96 -1.48
C VAL A 135 10.78 3.48 -2.86
N PHE A 136 9.48 3.27 -3.08
CA PHE A 136 8.93 2.79 -4.35
C PHE A 136 7.96 3.80 -4.92
N ARG A 137 8.11 4.13 -6.19
CA ARG A 137 7.16 4.95 -6.94
C ARG A 137 6.14 4.06 -7.63
N ARG A 138 4.87 4.41 -7.48
CA ARG A 138 3.74 3.76 -8.15
C ARG A 138 3.80 4.12 -9.63
N ARG A 139 4.03 3.15 -10.53
CA ARG A 139 4.01 3.32 -11.99
C ARG A 139 2.59 3.52 -12.50
N CYS A 140 2.40 4.06 -13.71
CA CYS A 140 1.07 4.06 -14.35
C CYS A 140 0.56 2.63 -14.57
N ASP A 141 -0.78 2.47 -14.65
CA ASP A 141 -1.37 1.18 -15.00
C ASP A 141 -0.93 0.85 -16.45
N PRO A 142 -0.32 -0.31 -16.72
CA PRO A 142 0.04 -0.69 -18.08
C PRO A 142 -1.23 -0.86 -18.92
N PRO A 143 -1.15 -0.62 -20.25
CA PRO A 143 -2.31 -0.77 -21.14
C PRO A 143 -3.00 -2.13 -20.99
N SER A 144 -2.24 -3.21 -20.80
CA SER A 144 -2.77 -4.56 -20.57
C SER A 144 -3.73 -4.65 -19.39
N LEU A 145 -3.44 -3.98 -18.27
CA LEU A 145 -4.32 -3.97 -17.09
C LEU A 145 -5.58 -3.14 -17.32
N ILE A 146 -5.46 -2.05 -18.09
CA ILE A 146 -6.61 -1.22 -18.47
C ILE A 146 -7.55 -2.01 -19.38
N ASP A 147 -7.01 -2.71 -20.37
CA ASP A 147 -7.77 -3.52 -21.33
C ASP A 147 -8.43 -4.74 -20.65
N GLN A 148 -7.73 -5.38 -19.72
CA GLN A 148 -8.29 -6.47 -18.90
C GLN A 148 -9.42 -5.97 -18.01
N ALA A 149 -9.27 -4.82 -17.35
CA ALA A 149 -10.33 -4.23 -16.53
C ALA A 149 -11.57 -3.88 -17.36
N ALA A 150 -11.38 -3.26 -18.54
CA ALA A 150 -12.48 -2.97 -19.45
C ALA A 150 -13.19 -4.24 -19.95
N SER A 151 -12.42 -5.29 -20.24
CA SER A 151 -12.96 -6.58 -20.67
C SER A 151 -13.73 -7.28 -19.54
N TYR A 152 -13.24 -7.21 -18.30
CA TYR A 152 -13.93 -7.74 -17.14
C TYR A 152 -15.23 -6.99 -16.84
N HIS A 153 -15.23 -5.65 -16.93
CA HIS A 153 -16.45 -4.85 -16.77
C HIS A 153 -17.52 -5.21 -17.81
N ARG A 154 -17.14 -5.33 -19.09
CA ARG A 154 -18.06 -5.82 -20.13
C ARG A 154 -18.61 -7.20 -19.82
N PHE A 155 -17.75 -8.13 -19.38
CA PHE A 155 -18.18 -9.46 -18.98
C PHE A 155 -19.20 -9.43 -17.83
N LEU A 156 -18.99 -8.59 -16.81
CA LEU A 156 -19.93 -8.44 -15.69
C LEU A 156 -21.28 -7.86 -16.14
N GLU A 157 -21.27 -6.86 -17.02
CA GLU A 157 -22.48 -6.28 -17.60
C GLU A 157 -23.26 -7.33 -18.42
N GLU A 158 -22.57 -8.10 -19.26
CA GLU A 158 -23.16 -9.20 -20.02
C GLU A 158 -23.73 -10.30 -19.11
N ALA A 159 -23.02 -10.67 -18.04
CA ALA A 159 -23.47 -11.68 -17.08
C ALA A 159 -24.73 -11.21 -16.33
N ALA A 160 -24.76 -9.95 -15.89
CA ALA A 160 -25.93 -9.35 -15.24
C ALA A 160 -27.13 -9.30 -16.20
N ALA A 161 -26.93 -8.93 -17.47
CA ALA A 161 -27.97 -8.93 -18.49
C ALA A 161 -28.54 -10.34 -18.76
N ARG A 162 -27.67 -11.36 -18.87
CA ARG A 162 -28.10 -12.76 -19.02
C ARG A 162 -28.93 -13.25 -17.83
N GLN A 163 -28.50 -12.90 -16.62
CA GLN A 163 -29.20 -13.30 -15.40
C GLN A 163 -30.57 -12.61 -15.27
N ALA A 164 -30.67 -11.33 -15.65
CA ALA A 164 -31.93 -10.62 -15.73
C ALA A 164 -32.88 -11.23 -16.78
N ALA A 165 -32.38 -11.56 -17.98
CA ALA A 165 -33.17 -12.20 -19.02
C ALA A 165 -33.68 -13.59 -18.59
N ALA A 166 -32.85 -14.38 -17.92
CA ALA A 166 -33.25 -15.67 -17.36
C ALA A 166 -34.34 -15.54 -16.28
N ALA A 167 -34.27 -14.53 -15.42
CA ALA A 167 -35.30 -14.27 -14.41
C ALA A 167 -36.64 -13.86 -15.03
N VAL A 168 -36.63 -13.05 -16.11
CA VAL A 168 -37.84 -12.69 -16.86
C VAL A 168 -38.45 -13.92 -17.53
N ALA A 169 -37.64 -14.77 -18.17
CA ALA A 169 -38.11 -15.99 -18.81
C ALA A 169 -38.71 -16.99 -17.79
N ALA A 170 -38.09 -17.14 -16.63
CA ALA A 170 -38.59 -17.99 -15.54
C ALA A 170 -39.92 -17.45 -14.96
N GLY A 171 -40.06 -16.13 -14.84
CA GLY A 171 -41.32 -15.50 -14.41
C GLY A 171 -42.45 -15.63 -15.44
N ALA A 172 -42.13 -15.64 -16.73
CA ALA A 172 -43.10 -15.80 -17.82
C ALA A 172 -43.64 -17.23 -17.98
N LEU A 173 -42.93 -18.24 -17.45
CA LEU A 173 -43.34 -19.65 -17.46
C LEU A 173 -44.13 -20.08 -16.21
N GLY A 174 -44.32 -19.16 -15.25
CA GLY A 174 -45.00 -19.40 -13.96
C GLY A 174 -46.43 -18.85 -13.84
N LEU A 175 -47.05 -18.45 -14.96
CA LEU A 175 -48.47 -18.08 -15.10
C LEU A 175 -49.15 -19.00 -16.11
#